data_AF-A0A556R7L6-F1
#
_entry.id   AF-A0A556R7L6-F1
#
_cell.length_a   1.000
_cell.length_b   1.000
_cell.length_c   1.000
_cell.angle_alpha   90.00
_cell.angle_beta   90.00
_cell.angle_gamma   90.00
#
_symmetry.space_group_name_H-M   'P 1'
#
loop_
_entity.id
_entity.type
_entity.pdbx_description
1 polymer ?
#
loop_
_entity_poly.entity_id
_entity_poly.type
_entity_poly.pdbx_seq_one_letter_code
_entity_poly.pdbx_strand_id
1 'polypeptide(L)'
;MSETETAAYKSLVQAFYNQVFTRGDTSNIDRFMRDDYIQHNPTCADGKAGFLESIKGFLSLDPLIDLIEHNVKGVQSRNSNGLF
;
A
#
# COMPACT_ATOMS: atom_id res chain seq x y z
N MET A 1 6.11 -21.62 7.98
CA MET A 1 5.78 -20.84 6.79
C MET A 1 6.45 -21.49 5.60
N SER A 2 5.67 -22.00 4.65
CA SER A 2 6.17 -22.51 3.38
C SER A 2 6.54 -21.36 2.43
N GLU A 3 7.30 -21.68 1.39
CA GLU A 3 7.61 -20.72 0.32
C GLU A 3 6.33 -20.24 -0.39
N THR A 4 5.35 -21.14 -0.58
CA THR A 4 4.05 -20.82 -1.18
C THR A 4 3.25 -19.83 -0.35
N GLU A 5 3.20 -20.01 0.97
CA GLU A 5 2.54 -19.05 1.88
C GLU A 5 3.25 -17.68 1.82
N THR A 6 4.57 -17.68 1.84
CA THR A 6 5.36 -16.45 1.73
C THR A 6 5.09 -15.71 0.42
N ALA A 7 5.01 -16.43 -0.70
CA ALA A 7 4.67 -15.86 -2.01
C ALA A 7 3.24 -15.28 -2.02
N ALA A 8 2.27 -15.99 -1.43
CA ALA A 8 0.89 -15.51 -1.34
C ALA A 8 0.79 -14.22 -0.51
N TYR A 9 1.50 -14.12 0.62
CA TYR A 9 1.50 -12.91 1.44
C TYR A 9 2.17 -11.73 0.75
N LYS A 10 3.25 -11.96 -0.01
CA LYS A 10 3.87 -10.89 -0.82
C LYS A 10 2.88 -10.35 -1.86
N SER A 11 2.20 -11.23 -2.58
CA SER A 11 1.17 -10.83 -3.56
C SER A 11 0.01 -10.06 -2.91
N LEU A 12 -0.42 -10.47 -1.72
CA LEU A 12 -1.47 -9.77 -0.96
C LEU A 12 -1.03 -8.33 -0.59
N VAL A 13 0.20 -8.17 -0.09
CA VAL A 13 0.74 -6.86 0.28
C VAL A 13 0.96 -5.98 -0.95
N GLN A 14 1.44 -6.53 -2.06
CA GLN A 14 1.55 -5.80 -3.33
C GLN A 14 0.20 -5.30 -3.86
N ALA A 15 -0.84 -6.12 -3.75
CA ALA A 15 -2.19 -5.71 -4.12
C ALA A 15 -2.70 -4.55 -3.24
N PHE A 16 -2.43 -4.61 -1.94
CA PHE A 16 -2.75 -3.53 -1.00
C PHE A 16 -2.04 -2.22 -1.37
N TYR A 17 -0.72 -2.25 -1.63
CA TYR A 17 0.03 -1.05 -2.02
C TYR A 17 -0.49 -0.43 -3.31
N ASN A 18 -0.70 -1.25 -4.35
CA ASN A 18 -1.22 -0.76 -5.62
C ASN A 18 -2.60 -0.14 -5.49
N GLN A 19 -3.49 -0.74 -4.71
CA GLN A 19 -4.85 -0.23 -4.59
C GLN A 19 -4.91 1.03 -3.71
N VAL A 20 -4.30 0.99 -2.53
CA VAL A 20 -4.46 2.05 -1.54
C VAL A 20 -3.49 3.22 -1.79
N PHE A 21 -2.22 2.95 -2.03
CA PHE A 21 -1.20 4.01 -2.13
C PHE A 21 -1.03 4.52 -3.55
N THR A 22 -1.05 3.64 -4.56
CA THR A 22 -0.88 4.07 -5.97
C THR A 22 -2.16 4.59 -6.59
N ARG A 23 -3.32 3.97 -6.32
CA ARG A 23 -4.62 4.40 -6.88
C ARG A 23 -5.44 5.29 -5.94
N GLY A 24 -5.04 5.42 -4.68
CA GLY A 24 -5.80 6.16 -3.67
C GLY A 24 -7.17 5.55 -3.35
N ASP A 25 -7.38 4.26 -3.64
CA ASP A 25 -8.66 3.59 -3.50
C ASP A 25 -8.73 2.75 -2.22
N THR A 26 -9.53 3.19 -1.27
CA THR A 26 -9.77 2.51 0.01
C THR A 26 -11.07 1.72 0.04
N SER A 27 -11.82 1.62 -1.08
CA SER A 27 -13.13 0.96 -1.12
C SER A 27 -13.11 -0.53 -0.73
N ASN A 28 -11.98 -1.22 -0.92
CA ASN A 28 -11.81 -2.63 -0.56
C ASN A 28 -10.87 -2.84 0.63
N ILE A 29 -10.77 -1.87 1.54
CA ILE A 29 -9.83 -1.95 2.69
C ILE A 29 -10.08 -3.19 3.58
N ASP A 30 -11.32 -3.66 3.68
CA ASP A 30 -11.72 -4.84 4.46
C ASP A 30 -11.06 -6.14 3.97
N ARG A 31 -10.61 -6.18 2.71
CA ARG A 31 -9.86 -7.32 2.16
C ARG A 31 -8.44 -7.39 2.70
N PHE A 32 -7.87 -6.26 3.10
CA PHE A 32 -6.45 -6.14 3.42
C PHE A 32 -6.19 -5.92 4.91
N MET A 33 -7.15 -5.36 5.64
CA MET A 33 -6.94 -4.86 6.99
C MET A 33 -8.07 -5.29 7.92
N ARG A 34 -7.68 -5.82 9.08
CA ARG A 34 -8.60 -6.09 10.19
C ARG A 34 -8.96 -4.82 10.93
N ASP A 35 -10.13 -4.80 11.57
CA ASP A 35 -10.58 -3.66 12.39
C ASP A 35 -9.59 -3.32 13.50
N ASP A 36 -8.94 -4.32 14.08
CA ASP A 36 -7.97 -4.24 15.18
C ASP A 36 -6.50 -4.16 14.70
N TYR A 37 -6.25 -3.59 13.53
CA TYR A 37 -4.89 -3.31 13.05
C TYR A 37 -4.08 -2.54 14.10
N ILE A 38 -2.92 -3.10 14.49
CA ILE A 38 -2.01 -2.47 15.45
C ILE A 38 -1.07 -1.54 14.70
N GLN A 39 -1.12 -0.25 15.00
CA GLN A 39 -0.34 0.79 14.36
C GLN A 39 0.89 1.13 15.22
N HIS A 40 2.08 1.04 14.63
CA HIS A 40 3.34 1.24 15.37
C HIS A 40 3.76 2.70 15.55
N ASN A 41 3.28 3.63 14.72
CA ASN A 41 3.53 5.06 14.85
C ASN A 41 2.60 5.65 15.93
N PRO A 42 3.13 6.08 17.08
CA PRO A 42 2.32 6.55 18.22
C PRO A 42 1.55 7.85 17.94
N THR A 43 1.81 8.53 16.82
CA THR A 43 1.08 9.74 16.41
C THR A 43 -0.15 9.43 15.54
N CYS A 44 -0.32 8.17 15.11
CA CYS A 44 -1.49 7.71 14.39
C CYS A 44 -2.38 6.92 15.35
N ALA A 45 -3.70 7.03 15.19
CA ALA A 45 -4.62 6.19 15.93
C ALA A 45 -4.50 4.71 15.48
N ASP A 46 -4.72 3.80 16.41
CA ASP A 46 -4.81 2.37 16.14
C ASP A 46 -6.06 2.00 15.33
N GLY A 47 -6.06 0.78 14.82
CA GLY A 47 -7.17 0.16 14.10
C GLY A 47 -7.29 0.60 12.65
N LYS A 48 -8.16 -0.09 11.91
CA LYS A 48 -8.47 0.25 10.51
C LYS A 48 -9.02 1.68 10.37
N ALA A 49 -9.82 2.12 11.35
CA ALA A 49 -10.33 3.49 11.38
C ALA A 49 -9.19 4.52 11.47
N GLY A 50 -8.21 4.32 12.35
CA GLY A 50 -7.06 5.20 12.47
C GLY A 50 -6.18 5.22 11.22
N PHE A 51 -6.02 4.07 10.56
CA PHE A 51 -5.39 3.99 9.24
C PHE A 51 -6.14 4.81 8.18
N LEU A 52 -7.47 4.67 8.07
CA LEU A 52 -8.29 5.39 7.10
C LEU A 52 -8.25 6.91 7.28
N GLU A 53 -8.13 7.40 8.52
CA GLU A 53 -7.91 8.83 8.77
C GLU A 53 -6.51 9.27 8.34
N SER A 54 -5.49 8.49 8.68
CA SER A 54 -4.09 8.82 8.36
C SER A 54 -3.83 8.83 6.85
N ILE A 55 -4.38 7.85 6.11
CA ILE A 55 -4.14 7.68 4.68
C ILE A 55 -4.79 8.78 3.84
N LYS A 56 -5.93 9.35 4.27
CA LYS A 56 -6.54 10.52 3.60
C LYS A 56 -5.58 11.70 3.57
N GLY A 57 -4.94 11.99 4.71
CA GLY A 57 -3.94 13.05 4.81
C GLY A 57 -2.75 12.78 3.91
N PHE A 58 -2.21 11.56 3.94
CA PHE A 58 -1.10 11.15 3.08
C PHE A 58 -1.41 11.30 1.58
N LEU A 59 -2.56 10.80 1.13
CA LEU A 59 -2.96 10.86 -0.29
C LEU A 59 -3.23 12.30 -0.76
N SER A 60 -3.66 13.19 0.13
CA SER A 60 -3.88 14.60 -0.21
C SER A 60 -2.60 15.37 -0.54
N LEU A 61 -1.43 14.82 -0.20
CA LEU A 61 -0.12 15.38 -0.54
C LEU A 61 0.31 15.07 -1.98
N ASP A 62 -0.51 14.32 -2.74
CA ASP A 62 -0.20 13.81 -4.08
C ASP A 62 1.21 13.17 -4.17
N PRO A 63 1.50 12.17 -3.32
CA PRO A 63 2.83 11.63 -3.22
C PRO A 63 3.18 10.80 -4.47
N LEU A 64 4.41 10.96 -4.97
CA LEU A 64 4.94 10.06 -5.98
C LEU A 64 5.26 8.70 -5.32
N ILE A 65 4.46 7.67 -5.66
CA ILE A 65 4.63 6.31 -5.16
C ILE A 65 5.10 5.39 -6.28
N ASP A 66 6.28 4.80 -6.11
CA ASP A 66 6.80 3.74 -6.98
C ASP A 66 7.01 2.46 -6.14
N LEU A 67 6.34 1.37 -6.53
CA LEU A 67 6.46 0.08 -5.87
C LEU A 67 7.57 -0.73 -6.54
N ILE A 68 8.76 -0.75 -5.93
CA ILE A 68 9.95 -1.39 -6.50
C ILE A 68 10.06 -2.84 -6.01
N GLU A 69 9.87 -3.81 -6.91
CA GLU A 69 10.19 -5.20 -6.65
C GLU A 69 11.70 -5.46 -6.80
N HIS A 70 12.39 -5.68 -5.68
CA HIS A 70 13.85 -5.87 -5.64
C HIS A 70 14.36 -7.20 -6.23
N ASN A 71 13.55 -7.97 -6.95
CA ASN A 71 13.94 -9.26 -7.56
C ASN A 71 13.52 -9.43 -9.03
N VAL A 72 12.97 -8.41 -9.68
CA VAL A 72 12.70 -8.45 -11.13
C VAL A 72 13.81 -7.68 -11.84
N LYS A 73 14.59 -8.38 -12.67
CA LYS A 73 15.51 -7.71 -13.61
C LYS A 73 14.68 -6.80 -14.52
N GLY A 74 14.76 -5.49 -14.32
CA GLY A 74 14.22 -4.50 -15.27
C GLY A 74 12.93 -3.76 -14.88
N VAL A 75 12.71 -3.45 -13.60
CA VAL A 75 11.65 -2.49 -13.22
C VAL A 75 11.99 -1.11 -13.82
N GLN A 76 11.25 -0.72 -14.85
CA GLN A 76 11.27 0.63 -15.41
C GLN A 76 10.49 1.54 -14.46
N SER A 77 11.18 2.49 -13.84
CA SER A 77 10.55 3.57 -13.09
C SER A 77 9.59 4.31 -14.02
N ARG A 78 8.32 4.43 -13.63
CA ARG A 78 7.38 5.30 -14.32
C ARG A 78 7.69 6.75 -13.92
N ASN A 79 8.34 7.49 -14.82
CA ASN A 79 8.48 8.93 -14.67
C ASN A 79 7.13 9.61 -14.90
N SER A 80 6.78 10.53 -14.01
CA SER A 80 5.52 11.28 -13.98
C SER A 80 5.46 12.43 -14.98
N ASN A 81 5.87 12.22 -16.24
CA ASN A 81 5.72 13.23 -17.30
C ASN A 81 5.30 12.57 -18.62
N GLY A 82 4.07 12.07 -18.67
CA GLY A 82 3.44 11.53 -19.88
C GLY A 82 3.19 12.58 -20.97
N LEU A 83 4.25 13.09 -21.58
CA LEU A 83 4.23 13.71 -22.90
C LEU A 83 4.69 12.68 -23.93
N PHE A 84 3.75 12.26 -24.79
CA PHE A 84 4.05 11.94 -26.18
C PHE A 84 4.12 13.25 -26.98
#